data_AF-A0A059CUH5-F1
#
_entry.id   AF-A0A059CUH5-F1
#
_cell.length_a   1.000
_cell.length_b   1.000
_cell.length_c   1.000
_cell.angle_alpha   90.00
_cell.angle_beta   90.00
_cell.angle_gamma   90.00
#
_symmetry.space_group_name_H-M   'P 1'
#
loop_
_entity.id
_entity.type
_entity.pdbx_description
1 polymer ?
#
loop_
_entity_poly.entity_id
_entity_poly.type
_entity_poly.pdbx_seq_one_letter_code
_entity_poly.pdbx_strand_id
1 'polypeptide(L)'
;MPLAAVACVAVEAISILEKLHSRGYIHGDVKPDNFLLGPPGTPDERKLFLIDLGLAVRWRCHLTGLHVRYHQCPNYFRGTPLFASVHAHLGRTSSRRDDLESLAYMLAFLISGQLPWHRFQAEDMLICKKKMATPLEALCHSCPPPFLQFAKFAVNLSFDEDPNYARYISLFHGMIGQNPYVWPVNADAARESNEGDMPPKSSLTRGGLMRLQWISIFQEHPPMRQRIRYNVDNVNLPLFIEEARADGMYVSSVASRFNLWAVVMDSGTGFTAQVHTISPDFLSPGCIRAAFKLDFHHNWIREQWARNYHITAIAGADNGSTLVVMSKGPQNCRQTYRVANTFPYLWIKRKWALGTYVTAMATVGGNWVVIMSSATGFVHQVVELDFQYPYEGIDERWKQGYFITSVAATPDQVAFVFSIPEEEPVRGPQEAAQTSHFPETVVTESWPRNYYLSLLCYSRPVL
;
A
#
# COMPACT_ATOMS: atom_id res chain seq x y z
N MET A 1 17.36 -2.62 30.58
CA MET A 1 17.28 -3.95 31.23
C MET A 1 18.55 -4.74 30.88
N PRO A 2 19.09 -5.64 31.72
CA PRO A 2 20.25 -6.45 31.36
C PRO A 2 19.99 -7.28 30.09
N LEU A 3 20.97 -7.39 29.18
CA LEU A 3 20.80 -8.06 27.89
C LEU A 3 20.37 -9.52 28.02
N ALA A 4 20.90 -10.25 29.01
CA ALA A 4 20.51 -11.64 29.29
C ALA A 4 19.04 -11.76 29.69
N ALA A 5 18.51 -10.79 30.46
CA ALA A 5 17.09 -10.76 30.83
C ALA A 5 16.21 -10.47 29.62
N VAL A 6 16.60 -9.53 28.74
CA VAL A 6 15.86 -9.28 27.48
C VAL A 6 15.89 -10.49 26.55
N ALA A 7 17.00 -11.24 26.50
CA ALA A 7 17.08 -12.49 25.75
C ALA A 7 16.14 -13.58 26.31
N CYS A 8 15.99 -13.68 27.64
CA CYS A 8 15.01 -14.58 28.25
C CYS A 8 13.58 -14.17 27.88
N VAL A 9 13.27 -12.87 27.95
CA VAL A 9 11.97 -12.33 27.50
C VAL A 9 11.71 -12.67 26.04
N ALA A 10 12.72 -12.56 25.16
CA ALA A 10 12.58 -12.92 23.75
C ALA A 10 12.18 -14.39 23.58
N VAL A 11 12.91 -15.32 24.22
CA VAL A 11 12.63 -16.77 24.14
C VAL A 11 11.23 -17.11 24.64
N GLU A 12 10.85 -16.58 25.81
CA GLU A 12 9.53 -16.87 26.38
C GLU A 12 8.40 -16.23 25.56
N ALA A 13 8.55 -14.97 25.13
CA ALA A 13 7.55 -14.28 24.32
C ALA A 13 7.34 -14.98 22.96
N ILE A 14 8.41 -15.41 22.28
CA ILE A 14 8.29 -16.18 21.03
C ILE A 14 7.52 -17.49 21.28
N SER A 15 7.84 -18.21 22.36
CA SER A 15 7.16 -19.46 22.72
C SER A 15 5.69 -19.26 23.06
N ILE A 16 5.33 -18.15 23.70
CA ILE A 16 3.94 -17.81 24.01
C ILE A 16 3.17 -17.46 22.74
N LEU A 17 3.75 -16.64 21.86
CA LEU A 17 3.14 -16.29 20.58
C LEU A 17 2.96 -17.52 19.69
N GLU A 18 3.95 -18.42 19.61
CA GLU A 18 3.82 -19.70 18.90
C GLU A 18 2.60 -20.50 19.39
N LYS A 19 2.43 -20.63 20.72
CA LYS A 19 1.28 -21.33 21.31
C LYS A 19 -0.03 -20.65 20.93
N LEU A 20 -0.12 -19.32 21.00
CA LEU A 20 -1.30 -18.56 20.59
C LEU A 20 -1.61 -18.77 19.09
N HIS A 21 -0.60 -18.63 18.24
CA HIS A 21 -0.68 -18.82 16.80
C HIS A 21 -1.14 -20.24 16.44
N SER A 22 -0.64 -21.26 17.15
CA SER A 22 -1.07 -22.66 16.97
C SER A 22 -2.56 -22.88 17.25
N ARG A 23 -3.19 -22.01 18.06
CA ARG A 23 -4.64 -22.01 18.30
C ARG A 23 -5.44 -21.22 17.26
N GLY A 24 -4.77 -20.66 16.25
CA GLY A 24 -5.40 -19.95 15.14
C GLY A 24 -5.68 -18.47 15.42
N TYR A 25 -5.09 -17.90 16.47
CA TYR A 25 -5.25 -16.50 16.86
C TYR A 25 -3.92 -15.77 16.80
N ILE A 26 -3.97 -14.48 16.50
CA ILE A 26 -2.91 -13.52 16.75
C ILE A 26 -3.34 -12.61 17.90
N HIS A 27 -2.38 -12.05 18.62
CA HIS A 27 -2.59 -11.17 19.75
C HIS A 27 -3.03 -9.78 19.32
N GLY A 28 -2.31 -9.17 18.36
CA GLY A 28 -2.64 -7.85 17.80
C GLY A 28 -2.22 -6.63 18.65
N ASP A 29 -1.77 -6.84 19.89
CA ASP A 29 -1.26 -5.77 20.77
C ASP A 29 -0.04 -6.21 21.61
N VAL A 30 0.99 -6.72 20.93
CA VAL A 30 2.25 -7.14 21.57
C VAL A 30 3.01 -5.91 22.08
N LYS A 31 3.12 -5.76 23.40
CA LYS A 31 3.79 -4.64 24.08
C LYS A 31 4.22 -5.04 25.48
N PRO A 32 5.17 -4.32 26.13
CA PRO A 32 5.67 -4.68 27.45
C PRO A 32 4.57 -4.85 28.51
N ASP A 33 3.57 -3.97 28.52
CA ASP A 33 2.48 -3.97 29.51
C ASP A 33 1.62 -5.25 29.49
N ASN A 34 1.57 -5.95 28.35
CA ASN A 34 0.78 -7.17 28.18
C ASN A 34 1.59 -8.44 28.53
N PHE A 35 2.87 -8.29 28.89
CA PHE A 35 3.70 -9.39 29.39
C PHE A 35 3.97 -9.23 30.88
N LEU A 36 3.46 -10.18 31.68
CA LEU A 36 3.58 -10.16 33.14
C LEU A 36 4.36 -11.37 33.64
N LEU A 37 5.07 -11.19 34.76
CA LEU A 37 5.63 -12.29 35.51
C LEU A 37 4.57 -12.91 36.43
N GLY A 38 4.72 -14.19 36.75
CA GLY A 38 3.86 -14.86 37.72
C GLY A 38 3.97 -14.22 39.12
N PRO A 39 2.98 -14.49 40.00
CA PRO A 39 2.96 -13.88 41.33
C PRO A 39 4.20 -14.26 42.15
N PRO A 40 4.76 -13.33 42.95
CA PRO A 40 5.90 -13.61 43.82
C PRO A 40 5.63 -14.76 44.80
N GLY A 41 6.64 -15.61 45.04
CA GLY A 41 6.51 -16.77 45.94
C GLY A 41 5.74 -17.95 45.35
N THR A 42 5.39 -17.92 44.06
CA THR A 42 4.78 -19.05 43.35
C THR A 42 5.83 -19.79 42.48
N PRO A 43 5.59 -21.06 42.11
CA PRO A 43 6.46 -21.76 41.16
C PRO A 43 6.61 -21.05 39.81
N ASP A 44 5.61 -20.23 39.46
CA ASP A 44 5.57 -19.47 38.21
C ASP A 44 6.10 -18.03 38.34
N GLU A 45 6.68 -17.62 39.49
CA GLU A 45 7.18 -16.24 39.71
C GLU A 45 8.13 -15.74 38.62
N ARG A 46 8.89 -16.66 38.00
CA ARG A 46 9.86 -16.34 36.94
C ARG A 46 9.32 -16.58 35.53
N LYS A 47 8.07 -17.01 35.39
CA LYS A 47 7.45 -17.35 34.11
C LYS A 47 6.72 -16.15 33.55
N LEU A 48 6.91 -15.92 32.25
CA LEU A 48 6.23 -14.88 31.50
C LEU A 48 4.84 -15.34 31.05
N PHE A 49 3.86 -14.46 31.17
CA PHE A 49 2.49 -14.64 30.73
C PHE A 49 2.09 -13.51 29.79
N LEU A 50 1.37 -13.86 28.73
CA LEU A 50 0.72 -12.89 27.84
C LEU A 50 -0.75 -12.73 28.28
N ILE A 51 -1.15 -11.49 28.51
CA ILE A 51 -2.50 -11.11 28.92
C ILE A 51 -3.16 -10.18 27.88
N ASP A 52 -4.43 -9.85 28.11
CA ASP A 52 -5.22 -8.93 27.27
C ASP A 52 -5.43 -9.38 25.82
N LEU A 53 -6.27 -10.41 25.66
CA LEU A 53 -6.71 -10.89 24.35
C LEU A 53 -7.85 -10.04 23.74
N GLY A 54 -8.08 -8.82 24.22
CA GLY A 54 -9.18 -7.96 23.75
C GLY A 54 -9.07 -7.55 22.28
N LEU A 55 -7.86 -7.55 21.74
CA LEU A 55 -7.57 -7.27 20.33
C LEU A 55 -7.22 -8.52 19.52
N ALA A 56 -7.29 -9.70 20.13
CA ALA A 56 -6.94 -10.95 19.47
C ALA A 56 -7.94 -11.25 18.33
N VAL A 57 -7.40 -11.61 17.17
CA VAL A 57 -8.20 -11.96 16.00
C VAL A 57 -7.72 -13.27 15.39
N ARG A 58 -8.57 -13.92 14.60
CA ARG A 58 -8.23 -15.16 13.93
C ARG A 58 -7.42 -14.89 12.67
N TRP A 59 -6.28 -15.56 12.54
CA TRP A 59 -5.48 -15.53 11.30
C TRP A 59 -5.80 -16.70 10.36
N ARG A 60 -6.55 -17.71 10.84
CA ARG A 60 -7.03 -18.83 10.01
C ARG A 60 -8.47 -19.24 10.33
N CYS A 61 -9.13 -19.78 9.31
CA CYS A 61 -10.47 -20.34 9.41
C CYS A 61 -10.49 -21.56 10.33
N HIS A 62 -11.51 -21.69 11.21
CA HIS A 62 -11.64 -22.86 12.09
C HIS A 62 -11.86 -24.14 11.31
N LEU A 63 -12.69 -24.06 10.29
CA LEU A 63 -13.28 -25.20 9.63
C LEU A 63 -12.32 -25.78 8.61
N THR A 64 -11.64 -24.91 7.86
CA THR A 64 -10.75 -25.31 6.78
C THR A 64 -9.27 -25.28 7.17
N GLY A 65 -8.92 -24.62 8.28
CA GLY A 65 -7.52 -24.38 8.66
C GLY A 65 -6.77 -23.39 7.77
N LEU A 66 -7.39 -22.94 6.67
CA LEU A 66 -6.78 -22.03 5.69
C LEU A 66 -6.60 -20.62 6.27
N HIS A 67 -5.54 -19.95 5.81
CA HIS A 67 -5.26 -18.57 6.15
C HIS A 67 -6.44 -17.65 5.79
N VAL A 68 -6.67 -16.60 6.59
CA VAL A 68 -7.66 -15.57 6.24
C VAL A 68 -7.25 -14.84 4.97
N ARG A 69 -8.24 -14.41 4.19
CA ARG A 69 -7.97 -13.65 2.95
C ARG A 69 -7.36 -12.30 3.27
N TYR A 70 -6.41 -11.89 2.44
CA TYR A 70 -5.83 -10.56 2.50
C TYR A 70 -6.88 -9.48 2.20
N HIS A 71 -6.87 -8.42 3.01
CA HIS A 71 -7.66 -7.22 2.81
C HIS A 71 -6.98 -6.02 3.45
N GLN A 72 -7.22 -4.82 2.90
CA GLN A 72 -6.79 -3.55 3.47
C GLN A 72 -7.97 -2.61 3.73
N CYS A 73 -8.00 -2.05 4.93
CA CYS A 73 -8.89 -0.98 5.38
C CYS A 73 -8.05 0.19 5.91
N PRO A 74 -7.62 1.16 5.06
CA PRO A 74 -6.64 2.19 5.44
C PRO A 74 -6.96 3.04 6.68
N ASN A 75 -8.23 3.13 7.10
CA ASN A 75 -8.63 3.90 8.29
C ASN A 75 -8.92 3.01 9.51
N TYR A 76 -8.49 1.76 9.48
CA TYR A 76 -8.71 0.79 10.54
C TYR A 76 -7.37 0.40 11.15
N PHE A 77 -6.96 1.16 12.17
CA PHE A 77 -5.83 0.84 13.02
C PHE A 77 -6.32 0.41 14.41
N ARG A 78 -5.65 -0.57 15.02
CA ARG A 78 -5.86 -1.02 16.40
C ARG A 78 -4.52 -1.40 17.03
N GLY A 79 -4.48 -1.38 18.36
CA GLY A 79 -3.28 -1.69 19.15
C GLY A 79 -2.48 -0.44 19.49
N THR A 80 -1.28 -0.65 20.03
CA THR A 80 -0.41 0.42 20.51
C THR A 80 0.49 0.93 19.38
N PRO A 81 0.35 2.19 18.89
CA PRO A 81 1.07 2.69 17.70
C PRO A 81 2.59 2.53 17.77
N LEU A 82 3.16 2.63 18.98
CA LEU A 82 4.60 2.50 19.22
C LEU A 82 5.14 1.11 18.82
N PHE A 83 4.37 0.04 19.07
CA PHE A 83 4.78 -1.34 18.87
C PHE A 83 4.09 -2.04 17.71
N ALA A 84 2.97 -1.52 17.20
CA ALA A 84 2.24 -2.17 16.09
C ALA A 84 3.08 -2.30 14.80
N SER A 85 2.87 -3.37 14.03
CA SER A 85 3.55 -3.57 12.74
C SER A 85 3.20 -2.48 11.71
N VAL A 86 4.06 -2.29 10.70
CA VAL A 86 3.74 -1.41 9.55
C VAL A 86 2.44 -1.84 8.86
N HIS A 87 2.15 -3.13 8.78
CA HIS A 87 0.93 -3.61 8.14
C HIS A 87 -0.34 -3.26 8.93
N ALA A 88 -0.27 -3.30 10.28
CA ALA A 88 -1.37 -2.85 11.13
C ALA A 88 -1.64 -1.35 10.94
N HIS A 89 -0.60 -0.51 10.90
CA HIS A 89 -0.69 0.92 10.57
C HIS A 89 -1.37 1.18 9.22
N LEU A 90 -1.03 0.38 8.21
CA LEU A 90 -1.64 0.44 6.88
C LEU A 90 -3.07 -0.16 6.84
N GLY A 91 -3.60 -0.62 7.96
CA GLY A 91 -4.93 -1.24 8.06
C GLY A 91 -5.06 -2.54 7.28
N ARG A 92 -3.95 -3.25 7.06
CA ARG A 92 -3.95 -4.58 6.44
C ARG A 92 -4.49 -5.61 7.43
N THR A 93 -5.04 -6.68 6.88
CA THR A 93 -5.44 -7.85 7.67
C THR A 93 -4.21 -8.36 8.40
N SER A 94 -4.31 -8.49 9.71
CA SER A 94 -3.20 -8.92 10.55
C SER A 94 -3.02 -10.44 10.49
N SER A 95 -1.77 -10.88 10.50
CA SER A 95 -1.34 -12.28 10.56
C SER A 95 -0.19 -12.45 11.56
N ARG A 96 0.39 -13.65 11.61
CA ARG A 96 1.41 -14.03 12.61
C ARG A 96 2.68 -13.20 12.53
N ARG A 97 3.00 -12.65 11.35
CA ARG A 97 4.14 -11.75 11.17
C ARG A 97 4.00 -10.47 11.97
N ASP A 98 2.79 -9.98 12.16
CA ASP A 98 2.53 -8.71 12.83
C ASP A 98 2.88 -8.76 14.32
N ASP A 99 2.55 -9.86 14.99
CA ASP A 99 2.93 -10.10 16.39
C ASP A 99 4.46 -10.20 16.54
N LEU A 100 5.14 -10.85 15.59
CA LEU A 100 6.60 -11.01 15.62
C LEU A 100 7.35 -9.71 15.28
N GLU A 101 6.86 -8.92 14.33
CA GLU A 101 7.38 -7.58 14.06
C GLU A 101 7.20 -6.66 15.28
N SER A 102 6.02 -6.73 15.91
CA SER A 102 5.74 -5.98 17.14
C SER A 102 6.66 -6.41 18.30
N LEU A 103 6.94 -7.72 18.41
CA LEU A 103 7.91 -8.25 19.35
C LEU A 103 9.33 -7.73 19.08
N ALA A 104 9.75 -7.63 17.82
CA ALA A 104 11.05 -7.08 17.48
C ALA A 104 11.19 -5.60 17.93
N TYR A 105 10.14 -4.80 17.75
CA TYR A 105 10.08 -3.43 18.25
C TYR A 105 10.10 -3.37 19.79
N MET A 106 9.36 -4.27 20.45
CA MET A 106 9.36 -4.39 21.91
C MET A 106 10.76 -4.71 22.46
N LEU A 107 11.45 -5.69 21.88
CA LEU A 107 12.80 -6.08 22.33
C LEU A 107 13.82 -4.97 22.12
N ALA A 108 13.79 -4.28 20.97
CA ALA A 108 14.63 -3.11 20.72
C ALA A 108 14.36 -2.00 21.77
N PHE A 109 13.09 -1.77 22.10
CA PHE A 109 12.71 -0.81 23.14
C PHE A 109 13.23 -1.21 24.54
N LEU A 110 13.16 -2.48 24.94
CA LEU A 110 13.65 -2.95 26.25
C LEU A 110 15.18 -2.77 26.42
N ILE A 111 15.92 -2.78 25.30
CA ILE A 111 17.38 -2.56 25.27
C ILE A 111 17.68 -1.06 25.24
N SER A 112 17.11 -0.33 24.28
CA SER A 112 17.48 1.06 23.98
C SER A 112 16.71 2.10 24.80
N GLY A 113 15.61 1.72 25.45
CA GLY A 113 14.71 2.62 26.21
C GLY A 113 13.86 3.56 25.35
N GLN A 114 14.12 3.64 24.04
CA GLN A 114 13.37 4.45 23.09
C GLN A 114 13.39 3.82 21.70
N LEU A 115 12.39 4.15 20.89
CA LEU A 115 12.32 3.78 19.47
C LEU A 115 12.53 5.03 18.60
N PRO A 116 13.05 4.89 17.37
CA PRO A 116 13.31 6.04 16.48
C PRO A 116 12.06 6.89 16.18
N TRP A 117 10.87 6.30 16.27
CA TRP A 117 9.59 6.97 16.04
C TRP A 117 8.85 7.41 17.32
N HIS A 118 9.44 7.28 18.51
CA HIS A 118 8.78 7.55 19.78
C HIS A 118 8.20 8.98 19.88
N ARG A 119 8.81 9.97 19.21
CA ARG A 119 8.40 11.39 19.27
C ARG A 119 7.21 11.74 18.37
N PHE A 120 6.68 10.81 17.58
CA PHE A 120 5.63 11.06 16.58
C PHE A 120 4.26 10.49 16.95
N GLN A 121 4.01 10.21 18.24
CA GLN A 121 2.82 9.50 18.74
C GLN A 121 1.46 10.15 18.41
N ALA A 122 1.43 11.42 18.03
CA ALA A 122 0.19 12.14 17.70
C ALA A 122 -0.38 11.78 16.32
N GLU A 123 0.42 11.22 15.42
CA GLU A 123 0.04 10.96 14.02
C GLU A 123 0.43 9.54 13.60
N ASP A 124 -0.55 8.63 13.61
CA ASP A 124 -0.38 7.20 13.30
C ASP A 124 0.38 6.96 11.98
N MET A 125 -0.08 7.62 10.90
CA MET A 125 0.55 7.52 9.59
C MET A 125 1.98 8.07 9.54
N LEU A 126 2.33 9.03 10.40
CA LEU A 126 3.70 9.54 10.49
C LEU A 126 4.63 8.52 11.17
N ILE A 127 4.13 7.80 12.18
CA ILE A 127 4.83 6.66 12.79
C ILE A 127 5.05 5.57 11.75
N CYS A 128 4.01 5.20 11.00
CA CYS A 128 4.11 4.22 9.91
C CYS A 128 5.22 4.59 8.92
N LYS A 129 5.19 5.82 8.41
CA LYS A 129 6.21 6.34 7.48
C LYS A 129 7.61 6.27 8.09
N LYS A 130 7.76 6.61 9.38
CA LYS A 130 9.05 6.51 10.07
C LYS A 130 9.52 5.08 10.27
N LYS A 131 8.62 4.12 10.54
CA LYS A 131 8.95 2.69 10.65
C LYS A 131 9.47 2.14 9.33
N MET A 132 8.80 2.44 8.23
CA MET A 132 9.21 2.01 6.88
C MET A 132 10.57 2.62 6.49
N ALA A 133 10.76 3.90 6.83
CA ALA A 133 12.00 4.65 6.55
C ALA A 133 13.21 4.28 7.41
N THR A 134 13.01 3.62 8.54
CA THR A 134 14.09 3.31 9.48
C THR A 134 14.72 1.97 9.09
N PRO A 135 16.00 1.94 8.67
CA PRO A 135 16.70 0.68 8.45
C PRO A 135 16.76 -0.15 9.73
N LEU A 136 16.72 -1.47 9.61
CA LEU A 136 16.77 -2.36 10.78
C LEU A 136 18.09 -2.21 11.55
N GLU A 137 19.18 -1.90 10.86
CA GLU A 137 20.48 -1.58 11.48
C GLU A 137 20.42 -0.32 12.35
N ALA A 138 19.61 0.67 11.95
CA ALA A 138 19.41 1.89 12.73
C ALA A 138 18.48 1.63 13.92
N LEU A 139 17.42 0.84 13.74
CA LEU A 139 16.53 0.38 14.81
C LEU A 139 17.31 -0.39 15.88
N CYS A 140 18.19 -1.29 15.46
CA CYS A 140 18.95 -2.19 16.32
C CYS A 140 20.37 -1.71 16.59
N HIS A 141 20.67 -0.41 16.44
CA HIS A 141 22.04 0.11 16.55
C HIS A 141 22.71 -0.22 17.90
N SER A 142 21.93 -0.24 18.99
CA SER A 142 22.40 -0.61 20.34
C SER A 142 22.15 -2.07 20.71
N CYS A 143 21.64 -2.88 19.78
CA CYS A 143 21.26 -4.26 20.04
C CYS A 143 22.36 -5.24 19.59
N PRO A 144 22.60 -6.32 20.35
CA PRO A 144 23.47 -7.41 19.91
C PRO A 144 22.97 -8.11 18.62
N PRO A 145 23.85 -8.79 17.86
CA PRO A 145 23.50 -9.37 16.56
C PRO A 145 22.25 -10.27 16.52
N PRO A 146 21.96 -11.11 17.54
CA PRO A 146 20.74 -11.93 17.57
C PRO A 146 19.43 -11.14 17.41
N PHE A 147 19.36 -9.94 18.00
CA PHE A 147 18.17 -9.09 17.92
C PHE A 147 17.97 -8.51 16.52
N LEU A 148 19.05 -8.08 15.87
CA LEU A 148 18.99 -7.63 14.47
C LEU A 148 18.60 -8.77 13.53
N GLN A 149 19.14 -9.97 13.75
CA GLN A 149 18.77 -11.15 12.96
C GLN A 149 17.30 -11.52 13.15
N PHE A 150 16.80 -11.53 14.39
CA PHE A 150 15.39 -11.75 14.67
C PHE A 150 14.50 -10.70 13.99
N ALA A 151 14.83 -9.41 14.11
CA ALA A 151 14.09 -8.33 13.46
C ALA A 151 14.07 -8.50 11.93
N LYS A 152 15.19 -8.91 11.32
CA LYS A 152 15.27 -9.24 9.89
C LYS A 152 14.37 -10.40 9.51
N PHE A 153 14.28 -11.45 10.32
CA PHE A 153 13.36 -12.55 10.03
C PHE A 153 11.91 -12.11 10.17
N ALA A 154 11.55 -11.47 11.29
CA ALA A 154 10.17 -11.07 11.58
C ALA A 154 9.59 -10.11 10.54
N VAL A 155 10.35 -9.10 10.11
CA VAL A 155 9.88 -8.04 9.19
C VAL A 155 9.79 -8.51 7.73
N ASN A 156 10.49 -9.59 7.35
CA ASN A 156 10.50 -10.10 5.98
C ASN A 156 9.53 -11.29 5.76
N LEU A 157 8.75 -11.66 6.76
CA LEU A 157 7.73 -12.70 6.63
C LEU A 157 6.62 -12.27 5.66
N SER A 158 6.26 -13.15 4.74
CA SER A 158 5.10 -12.97 3.87
C SER A 158 3.80 -13.08 4.68
N PHE A 159 2.69 -12.54 4.16
CA PHE A 159 1.41 -12.49 4.89
C PHE A 159 0.94 -13.86 5.42
N ASP A 160 1.07 -14.90 4.62
CA ASP A 160 0.61 -16.26 4.91
C ASP A 160 1.73 -17.22 5.35
N GLU A 161 2.98 -16.75 5.42
CA GLU A 161 4.15 -17.56 5.75
C GLU A 161 4.06 -18.13 7.18
N ASP A 162 4.51 -19.38 7.35
CA ASP A 162 4.63 -20.06 8.63
C ASP A 162 5.95 -19.65 9.32
N PRO A 163 5.92 -18.95 10.47
CA PRO A 163 7.16 -18.50 11.10
C PRO A 163 7.95 -19.66 11.72
N ASN A 164 9.28 -19.66 11.55
CA ASN A 164 10.16 -20.67 12.16
C ASN A 164 10.53 -20.26 13.60
N TYR A 165 9.60 -20.45 14.54
CA TYR A 165 9.76 -20.06 15.95
C TYR A 165 10.99 -20.70 16.60
N ALA A 166 11.26 -21.98 16.33
CA ALA A 166 12.42 -22.70 16.86
C ALA A 166 13.75 -22.04 16.46
N ARG A 167 13.88 -21.65 15.18
CA ARG A 167 15.03 -20.90 14.69
C ARG A 167 15.15 -19.53 15.35
N TYR A 168 14.04 -18.84 15.60
CA TYR A 168 14.08 -17.52 16.24
C TYR A 168 14.49 -17.61 17.71
N ILE A 169 14.03 -18.64 18.42
CA ILE A 169 14.42 -18.94 19.80
C ILE A 169 15.92 -19.24 19.89
N SER A 170 16.44 -20.06 18.97
CA SER A 170 17.85 -20.51 19.03
C SER A 170 18.87 -19.36 18.89
N LEU A 171 18.48 -18.24 18.28
CA LEU A 171 19.31 -17.03 18.19
C LEU A 171 19.76 -16.52 19.56
N PHE A 172 18.93 -16.69 20.59
CA PHE A 172 19.14 -16.11 21.91
C PHE A 172 19.81 -17.06 22.91
N HIS A 173 19.94 -18.35 22.59
CA HIS A 173 20.52 -19.35 23.50
C HIS A 173 21.92 -18.98 23.98
N GLY A 174 22.79 -18.51 23.07
CA GLY A 174 24.16 -18.10 23.42
C GLY A 174 24.25 -16.85 24.33
N MET A 175 23.15 -16.11 24.47
CA MET A 175 23.08 -14.91 25.34
C MET A 175 22.59 -15.22 26.75
N ILE A 176 21.92 -16.36 26.92
CA ILE A 176 21.39 -16.83 28.20
C ILE A 176 22.52 -17.65 28.86
N GLY A 177 23.43 -16.98 29.57
CA GLY A 177 24.52 -17.66 30.29
C GLY A 177 24.03 -18.53 31.46
N GLN A 178 24.95 -19.21 32.17
CA GLN A 178 24.68 -19.97 33.41
C GLN A 178 24.31 -19.09 34.65
N ASN A 179 23.78 -17.88 34.45
CA ASN A 179 23.66 -16.86 35.50
C ASN A 179 22.65 -17.28 36.59
N PRO A 180 22.92 -17.12 37.90
CA PRO A 180 21.96 -17.47 38.97
C PRO A 180 20.59 -16.78 38.93
N TYR A 181 20.42 -15.74 38.11
CA TYR A 181 19.13 -15.09 37.83
C TYR A 181 18.30 -15.79 36.75
N VAL A 182 18.77 -16.91 36.18
CA VAL A 182 18.14 -17.60 35.05
C VAL A 182 16.70 -18.02 35.35
N TRP A 183 15.83 -17.54 34.47
CA TRP A 183 14.48 -17.97 34.18
C TRP A 183 14.57 -19.44 33.75
N PRO A 184 13.84 -20.38 34.37
CA PRO A 184 13.79 -21.73 33.86
C PRO A 184 13.09 -21.71 32.50
N VAL A 185 13.89 -21.62 31.44
CA VAL A 185 13.42 -21.71 30.05
C VAL A 185 12.84 -23.11 29.88
N ASN A 186 11.53 -23.20 29.64
CA ASN A 186 10.88 -24.47 29.37
C ASN A 186 11.19 -24.89 27.92
N ALA A 187 12.36 -25.51 27.74
CA ALA A 187 12.95 -25.85 26.43
C ALA A 187 12.37 -27.12 25.77
N ASP A 188 11.24 -27.63 26.24
CA ASP A 188 10.65 -28.90 25.76
C ASP A 188 9.96 -28.83 24.38
N ALA A 189 10.16 -27.75 23.61
CA ALA A 189 9.53 -27.57 22.29
C ALA A 189 10.47 -27.71 21.08
N ALA A 190 11.77 -27.92 21.26
CA ALA A 190 12.70 -28.07 20.14
C ALA A 190 13.07 -29.54 19.90
N ARG A 191 12.36 -30.21 18.98
CA ARG A 191 12.85 -31.44 18.35
C ARG A 191 12.87 -31.30 16.82
N GLU A 192 14.12 -31.27 16.33
CA GLU A 192 14.65 -31.63 15.02
C GLU A 192 13.90 -31.20 13.75
N SER A 193 14.53 -30.32 12.97
CA SER A 193 14.42 -30.31 11.52
C SER A 193 15.78 -29.93 10.90
N ASN A 194 16.27 -30.82 10.04
CA ASN A 194 17.57 -30.77 9.37
C ASN A 194 17.82 -29.49 8.56
N GLU A 195 19.09 -29.12 8.51
CA GLU A 195 19.64 -28.05 7.66
C GLU A 195 19.57 -28.42 6.17
N GLY A 196 19.20 -27.44 5.36
CA GLY A 196 19.37 -27.48 3.91
C GLY A 196 18.17 -26.90 3.18
N ASP A 197 18.07 -25.57 3.12
CA ASP A 197 17.63 -24.87 1.91
C ASP A 197 17.85 -23.35 2.02
N MET A 198 18.51 -22.81 1.00
CA MET A 198 18.65 -21.37 0.79
C MET A 198 17.29 -20.79 0.38
N PRO A 199 16.86 -19.64 0.93
CA PRO A 199 15.54 -19.11 0.60
C PRO A 199 15.48 -18.63 -0.86
N PRO A 200 14.33 -18.76 -1.53
CA PRO A 200 14.06 -18.04 -2.76
C PRO A 200 14.01 -16.53 -2.47
N LYS A 201 14.44 -15.74 -3.45
CA LYS A 201 14.53 -14.29 -3.38
C LYS A 201 13.14 -13.65 -3.41
N SER A 202 12.56 -13.35 -2.25
CA SER A 202 11.55 -12.28 -2.10
C SER A 202 12.03 -11.26 -1.06
N SER A 203 13.16 -10.61 -1.33
CA SER A 203 13.64 -9.55 -0.44
C SER A 203 12.84 -8.27 -0.67
N LEU A 204 11.97 -7.89 0.26
CA LEU A 204 11.69 -6.48 0.51
C LEU A 204 12.97 -5.86 1.10
N THR A 205 13.94 -5.54 0.25
CA THR A 205 15.14 -4.82 0.66
C THR A 205 14.75 -3.40 1.06
N ARG A 206 14.53 -3.17 2.37
CA ARG A 206 14.56 -1.83 2.98
C ARG A 206 15.98 -1.29 2.89
N GLY A 207 16.37 -0.72 1.74
CA GLY A 207 17.71 -0.15 1.55
C GLY A 207 18.12 0.30 0.14
N GLY A 208 17.22 0.32 -0.84
CA GLY A 208 17.54 0.80 -2.20
C GLY A 208 17.58 2.33 -2.33
N LEU A 209 18.54 2.87 -3.07
CA LEU A 209 18.62 4.31 -3.35
C LEU A 209 17.36 4.86 -4.04
N MET A 210 16.88 5.98 -3.50
CA MET A 210 15.69 6.74 -3.90
C MET A 210 15.70 7.12 -5.38
N ARG A 211 14.73 6.63 -6.16
CA ARG A 211 14.54 7.06 -7.55
C ARG A 211 13.06 7.23 -7.86
N LEU A 212 12.71 8.38 -8.44
CA LEU A 212 11.39 8.59 -9.03
C LEU A 212 11.12 7.50 -10.06
N GLN A 213 9.91 6.95 -10.05
CA GLN A 213 9.56 5.84 -10.93
C GLN A 213 8.20 6.06 -11.58
N TRP A 214 8.13 5.66 -12.84
CA TRP A 214 6.90 5.46 -13.57
C TRP A 214 6.27 4.15 -13.10
N ILE A 215 4.97 4.22 -12.85
CA ILE A 215 4.10 3.06 -12.66
C ILE A 215 3.27 2.94 -13.91
N SER A 216 3.42 1.81 -14.61
CA SER A 216 2.71 1.51 -15.85
C SER A 216 1.94 0.22 -15.71
N ILE A 217 0.66 0.25 -16.04
CA ILE A 217 -0.21 -0.93 -16.07
C ILE A 217 -0.56 -1.24 -17.51
N PHE A 218 -0.17 -2.42 -17.95
CA PHE A 218 -0.48 -2.96 -19.27
C PHE A 218 -1.66 -3.92 -19.15
N GLN A 219 -2.52 -3.90 -20.15
CA GLN A 219 -3.69 -4.76 -20.22
C GLN A 219 -3.77 -5.41 -21.60
N GLU A 220 -4.05 -6.72 -21.63
CA GLU A 220 -4.35 -7.40 -22.88
C GLU A 220 -5.68 -6.90 -23.45
N HIS A 221 -5.67 -6.57 -24.74
CA HIS A 221 -6.83 -6.04 -25.45
C HIS A 221 -6.83 -6.54 -26.90
N PRO A 222 -8.01 -6.71 -27.54
CA PRO A 222 -8.08 -6.90 -28.99
C PRO A 222 -7.26 -5.86 -29.76
N PRO A 223 -6.68 -6.21 -30.92
CA PRO A 223 -5.77 -5.33 -31.65
C PRO A 223 -6.35 -3.92 -31.84
N MET A 224 -5.63 -2.92 -31.32
CA MET A 224 -6.00 -1.50 -31.43
C MET A 224 -4.79 -0.62 -31.75
N ARG A 225 -5.06 0.58 -32.27
CA ARG A 225 -4.02 1.60 -32.50
C ARG A 225 -3.83 2.39 -31.21
N GLN A 226 -2.60 2.50 -30.75
CA GLN A 226 -2.21 3.29 -29.58
C GLN A 226 -1.06 4.24 -29.95
N ARG A 227 -1.18 5.50 -29.54
CA ARG A 227 -0.15 6.53 -29.67
C ARG A 227 0.16 7.11 -28.31
N ILE A 228 1.45 7.21 -28.00
CA ILE A 228 1.92 7.71 -26.72
C ILE A 228 2.82 8.92 -26.99
N ARG A 229 2.59 10.01 -26.25
CA ARG A 229 3.44 11.20 -26.24
C ARG A 229 3.84 11.50 -24.81
N TYR A 230 5.12 11.75 -24.56
CA TYR A 230 5.65 12.08 -23.23
C TYR A 230 6.63 13.25 -23.35
N ASN A 231 6.93 13.88 -22.22
CA ASN A 231 7.71 15.12 -22.16
C ASN A 231 7.06 16.29 -22.93
N VAL A 232 5.73 16.36 -22.92
CA VAL A 232 4.97 17.38 -23.65
C VAL A 232 4.69 18.58 -22.75
N ASP A 233 4.91 19.80 -23.24
CA ASP A 233 4.57 21.04 -22.52
C ASP A 233 3.10 21.48 -22.75
N ASN A 234 2.66 22.51 -22.03
CA ASN A 234 1.30 23.04 -22.13
C ASN A 234 0.95 23.63 -23.51
N VAL A 235 1.95 24.03 -24.31
CA VAL A 235 1.76 24.74 -25.59
C VAL A 235 1.50 23.72 -26.70
N ASN A 236 2.27 22.64 -26.71
CA ASN A 236 2.23 21.60 -27.73
C ASN A 236 1.16 20.53 -27.44
N LEU A 237 0.72 20.40 -26.19
CA LEU A 237 -0.25 19.38 -25.80
C LEU A 237 -1.57 19.42 -26.61
N PRO A 238 -2.24 20.57 -26.81
CA PRO A 238 -3.48 20.61 -27.59
C PRO A 238 -3.28 20.19 -29.04
N LEU A 239 -2.14 20.54 -29.65
CA LEU A 239 -1.80 20.16 -31.03
C LEU A 239 -1.74 18.63 -31.18
N PHE A 240 -1.04 17.94 -30.27
CA PHE A 240 -0.95 16.49 -30.31
C PHE A 240 -2.29 15.77 -30.07
N ILE A 241 -3.16 16.35 -29.23
CA ILE A 241 -4.50 15.80 -28.99
C ILE A 241 -5.35 15.92 -30.26
N GLU A 242 -5.32 17.07 -30.94
CA GLU A 242 -6.07 17.27 -32.19
C GLU A 242 -5.54 16.41 -33.33
N GLU A 243 -4.22 16.23 -33.45
CA GLU A 243 -3.62 15.28 -34.41
C GLU A 243 -4.11 13.84 -34.17
N ALA A 244 -4.11 13.38 -32.92
CA ALA A 244 -4.60 12.04 -32.59
C ALA A 244 -6.11 11.90 -32.84
N ARG A 245 -6.88 12.94 -32.58
CA ARG A 245 -8.32 12.99 -32.86
C ARG A 245 -8.61 12.91 -34.35
N ALA A 246 -7.82 13.58 -35.19
CA ALA A 246 -7.92 13.47 -36.64
C ALA A 246 -7.69 12.03 -37.13
N ASP A 247 -6.84 11.26 -36.44
CA ASP A 247 -6.59 9.84 -36.71
C ASP A 247 -7.64 8.89 -36.10
N GLY A 248 -8.64 9.42 -35.40
CA GLY A 248 -9.70 8.66 -34.73
C GLY A 248 -9.25 8.00 -33.41
N MET A 249 -8.27 8.58 -32.72
CA MET A 249 -7.83 8.16 -31.39
C MET A 249 -8.25 9.18 -30.34
N TYR A 250 -8.57 8.71 -29.14
CA TYR A 250 -8.94 9.56 -28.01
C TYR A 250 -8.00 9.34 -26.85
N VAL A 251 -7.83 10.37 -26.01
CA VAL A 251 -7.02 10.28 -24.79
C VAL A 251 -7.68 9.31 -23.81
N SER A 252 -6.93 8.30 -23.38
CA SER A 252 -7.39 7.27 -22.43
C SER A 252 -6.75 7.40 -21.06
N SER A 253 -5.47 7.77 -20.98
CA SER A 253 -4.74 7.97 -19.73
C SER A 253 -3.79 9.16 -19.84
N VAL A 254 -3.64 9.89 -18.73
CA VAL A 254 -2.73 11.04 -18.63
C VAL A 254 -1.93 10.94 -17.33
N ALA A 255 -0.68 11.37 -17.38
CA ALA A 255 0.19 11.50 -16.23
C ALA A 255 1.07 12.73 -16.39
N SER A 256 1.67 13.20 -15.30
CA SER A 256 2.65 14.27 -15.34
C SER A 256 3.94 13.86 -14.66
N ARG A 257 5.06 14.33 -15.20
CA ARG A 257 6.36 14.30 -14.56
C ARG A 257 6.88 15.72 -14.48
N PHE A 258 6.99 16.25 -13.27
CA PHE A 258 7.26 17.66 -13.03
C PHE A 258 6.19 18.54 -13.71
N ASN A 259 6.56 19.27 -14.75
CA ASN A 259 5.67 20.16 -15.50
C ASN A 259 5.45 19.69 -16.94
N LEU A 260 5.75 18.42 -17.22
CA LEU A 260 5.60 17.81 -18.55
C LEU A 260 4.60 16.67 -18.51
N TRP A 261 3.76 16.61 -19.53
CA TRP A 261 2.70 15.62 -19.67
C TRP A 261 3.18 14.36 -20.37
N ALA A 262 2.61 13.24 -19.95
CA ALA A 262 2.57 12.00 -20.69
C ALA A 262 1.11 11.65 -20.98
N VAL A 263 0.78 11.47 -22.25
CA VAL A 263 -0.58 11.26 -22.74
C VAL A 263 -0.62 10.01 -23.60
N VAL A 264 -1.54 9.12 -23.25
CA VAL A 264 -1.85 7.89 -23.96
C VAL A 264 -3.15 8.11 -24.72
N MET A 265 -3.13 7.82 -26.01
CA MET A 265 -4.27 7.93 -26.91
C MET A 265 -4.48 6.61 -27.63
N ASP A 266 -5.71 6.12 -27.71
CA ASP A 266 -6.02 4.88 -28.39
C ASP A 266 -7.36 4.93 -29.13
N SER A 267 -7.52 4.01 -30.08
CA SER A 267 -8.75 3.83 -30.86
C SER A 267 -9.77 2.90 -30.19
N GLY A 268 -9.43 2.31 -29.04
CA GLY A 268 -10.24 1.30 -28.35
C GLY A 268 -11.17 1.86 -27.27
N THR A 269 -11.09 3.16 -26.97
CA THR A 269 -11.86 3.81 -25.89
C THR A 269 -13.39 3.72 -26.02
N GLY A 270 -13.92 3.62 -27.25
CA GLY A 270 -15.36 3.72 -27.51
C GLY A 270 -15.93 5.14 -27.32
N PHE A 271 -15.08 6.17 -27.19
CA PHE A 271 -15.52 7.56 -27.08
C PHE A 271 -15.96 8.14 -28.43
N THR A 272 -16.94 9.05 -28.40
CA THR A 272 -17.47 9.72 -29.61
C THR A 272 -17.07 11.18 -29.71
N ALA A 273 -16.74 11.81 -28.58
CA ALA A 273 -16.25 13.17 -28.51
C ALA A 273 -15.42 13.38 -27.24
N GLN A 274 -14.48 14.31 -27.28
CA GLN A 274 -13.62 14.63 -26.14
C GLN A 274 -13.35 16.14 -26.09
N VAL A 275 -13.28 16.66 -24.88
CA VAL A 275 -12.88 18.04 -24.57
C VAL A 275 -11.83 18.00 -23.48
N HIS A 276 -10.89 18.95 -23.51
CA HIS A 276 -9.83 19.03 -22.52
C HIS A 276 -9.59 20.48 -22.09
N THR A 277 -9.06 20.65 -20.89
CA THR A 277 -8.63 21.95 -20.39
C THR A 277 -7.38 21.79 -19.53
N ILE A 278 -6.47 22.76 -19.61
CA ILE A 278 -5.30 22.87 -18.73
C ILE A 278 -5.51 24.12 -17.89
N SER A 279 -5.52 23.97 -16.57
CA SER A 279 -5.62 25.11 -15.65
C SER A 279 -4.42 25.15 -14.71
N PRO A 280 -3.76 26.31 -14.52
CA PRO A 280 -2.63 26.47 -13.61
C PRO A 280 -3.00 26.41 -12.12
N ASP A 281 -4.27 26.59 -11.75
CA ASP A 281 -4.72 26.77 -10.35
C ASP A 281 -5.92 25.90 -9.96
N PHE A 282 -6.14 24.78 -10.65
CA PHE A 282 -7.40 24.03 -10.58
C PHE A 282 -7.80 23.60 -9.14
N LEU A 283 -6.83 23.37 -8.23
CA LEU A 283 -7.07 22.58 -7.00
C LEU A 283 -6.33 23.02 -5.73
N SER A 284 -5.62 24.16 -5.71
CA SER A 284 -4.87 24.60 -4.53
C SER A 284 -5.80 25.12 -3.41
N PRO A 285 -6.00 24.39 -2.30
CA PRO A 285 -6.81 24.85 -1.19
C PRO A 285 -5.94 25.76 -0.32
N GLY A 286 -6.00 27.07 -0.54
CA GLY A 286 -5.26 28.02 0.30
C GLY A 286 -5.00 29.40 -0.28
N CYS A 287 -5.19 29.63 -1.58
CA CYS A 287 -5.07 30.99 -2.09
C CYS A 287 -6.29 31.81 -1.67
N ILE A 288 -6.08 32.87 -0.89
CA ILE A 288 -7.12 33.87 -0.51
C ILE A 288 -7.69 34.59 -1.76
N ARG A 289 -7.04 34.45 -2.93
CA ARG A 289 -7.56 34.85 -4.26
C ARG A 289 -8.38 33.77 -4.99
N ALA A 290 -8.59 32.58 -4.41
CA ALA A 290 -9.15 31.42 -5.10
C ALA A 290 -10.68 31.34 -5.11
N ALA A 291 -11.41 32.12 -4.29
CA ALA A 291 -12.87 32.02 -4.23
C ALA A 291 -13.54 32.23 -5.60
N PHE A 292 -13.06 33.18 -6.41
CA PHE A 292 -13.60 33.42 -7.76
C PHE A 292 -13.12 32.41 -8.83
N LYS A 293 -11.96 31.78 -8.66
CA LYS A 293 -11.39 30.82 -9.64
C LYS A 293 -11.84 29.38 -9.40
N LEU A 294 -12.08 28.99 -8.14
CA LEU A 294 -12.65 27.68 -7.79
C LEU A 294 -14.03 27.50 -8.46
N ASP A 295 -14.81 28.58 -8.49
CA ASP A 295 -16.11 28.62 -9.16
C ASP A 295 -16.01 28.38 -10.66
N PHE A 296 -15.03 28.97 -11.37
CA PHE A 296 -14.88 28.80 -12.81
C PHE A 296 -14.69 27.33 -13.22
N HIS A 297 -13.92 26.57 -12.45
CA HIS A 297 -13.60 25.18 -12.75
C HIS A 297 -14.72 24.20 -12.39
N HIS A 298 -15.34 24.42 -11.23
CA HIS A 298 -16.59 23.75 -10.89
C HIS A 298 -17.67 24.04 -11.95
N ASN A 299 -17.74 25.28 -12.46
CA ASN A 299 -18.69 25.67 -13.49
C ASN A 299 -18.38 25.00 -14.83
N TRP A 300 -17.12 24.98 -15.29
CA TRP A 300 -16.76 24.29 -16.53
C TRP A 300 -17.09 22.79 -16.48
N ILE A 301 -16.72 22.09 -15.39
CA ILE A 301 -17.09 20.67 -15.23
C ILE A 301 -18.62 20.50 -15.22
N ARG A 302 -19.36 21.36 -14.51
CA ARG A 302 -20.83 21.30 -14.46
C ARG A 302 -21.47 21.54 -15.82
N GLU A 303 -20.95 22.50 -16.59
CA GLU A 303 -21.38 22.77 -17.96
C GLU A 303 -21.10 21.57 -18.87
N GLN A 304 -19.92 20.95 -18.74
CA GLN A 304 -19.59 19.75 -19.52
C GLN A 304 -20.44 18.54 -19.11
N TRP A 305 -20.71 18.34 -17.81
CA TRP A 305 -21.66 17.33 -17.33
C TRP A 305 -23.07 17.58 -17.88
N ALA A 306 -23.54 18.82 -17.95
CA ALA A 306 -24.83 19.17 -18.55
C ALA A 306 -24.88 18.87 -20.06
N ARG A 307 -23.71 18.79 -20.71
CA ARG A 307 -23.55 18.39 -22.12
C ARG A 307 -23.27 16.88 -22.29
N ASN A 308 -23.39 16.07 -21.23
CA ASN A 308 -23.10 14.63 -21.18
C ASN A 308 -21.63 14.25 -21.42
N TYR A 309 -20.69 15.14 -21.10
CA TYR A 309 -19.28 14.76 -21.01
C TYR A 309 -18.97 14.28 -19.59
N HIS A 310 -18.12 13.27 -19.46
CA HIS A 310 -17.69 12.70 -18.19
C HIS A 310 -16.18 12.79 -18.05
N ILE A 311 -15.65 13.05 -16.86
CA ILE A 311 -14.19 13.02 -16.60
C ILE A 311 -13.71 11.59 -16.80
N THR A 312 -12.82 11.42 -17.78
CA THR A 312 -12.24 10.10 -18.13
C THR A 312 -10.76 10.02 -17.84
N ALA A 313 -10.03 11.14 -17.89
CA ALA A 313 -8.62 11.19 -17.57
C ALA A 313 -8.28 12.53 -16.89
N ILE A 314 -7.41 12.48 -15.87
CA ILE A 314 -6.98 13.65 -15.11
C ILE A 314 -5.55 13.46 -14.61
N ALA A 315 -4.74 14.51 -14.63
CA ALA A 315 -3.41 14.52 -14.00
C ALA A 315 -3.03 15.93 -13.55
N GLY A 316 -2.23 16.01 -12.48
CA GLY A 316 -1.64 17.25 -11.99
C GLY A 316 -0.14 17.30 -12.21
N ALA A 317 0.36 18.49 -12.51
CA ALA A 317 1.77 18.83 -12.56
C ALA A 317 2.24 19.45 -11.23
N ASP A 318 3.56 19.46 -11.02
CA ASP A 318 4.21 19.97 -9.80
C ASP A 318 4.01 21.49 -9.63
N ASN A 319 3.82 22.24 -10.73
CA ASN A 319 3.50 23.67 -10.71
C ASN A 319 2.03 23.99 -10.39
N GLY A 320 1.20 22.99 -10.07
CA GLY A 320 -0.23 23.15 -9.81
C GLY A 320 -1.12 23.06 -11.04
N SER A 321 -0.53 22.99 -12.24
CA SER A 321 -1.31 22.83 -13.47
C SER A 321 -2.04 21.50 -13.47
N THR A 322 -3.31 21.48 -13.82
CA THR A 322 -4.10 20.26 -13.93
C THR A 322 -4.63 20.14 -15.34
N LEU A 323 -4.40 18.98 -15.95
CA LEU A 323 -5.02 18.56 -17.20
C LEU A 323 -6.26 17.75 -16.86
N VAL A 324 -7.41 18.21 -17.32
CA VAL A 324 -8.68 17.48 -17.20
C VAL A 324 -9.20 17.17 -18.59
N VAL A 325 -9.50 15.90 -18.83
CA VAL A 325 -10.06 15.42 -20.07
C VAL A 325 -11.42 14.81 -19.80
N MET A 326 -12.44 15.30 -20.52
CA MET A 326 -13.81 14.81 -20.42
C MET A 326 -14.28 14.27 -21.77
N SER A 327 -14.92 13.11 -21.76
CA SER A 327 -15.31 12.38 -22.97
C SER A 327 -16.79 12.01 -22.97
N LYS A 328 -17.38 11.87 -24.17
CA LYS A 328 -18.69 11.26 -24.39
C LYS A 328 -18.51 9.78 -24.72
N GLY A 329 -19.17 8.92 -23.97
CA GLY A 329 -19.12 7.47 -24.16
C GLY A 329 -20.52 6.84 -24.22
N PRO A 330 -20.59 5.51 -24.41
CA PRO A 330 -21.86 4.79 -24.57
C PRO A 330 -22.70 4.73 -23.28
N GLN A 331 -22.09 4.94 -22.11
CA GLN A 331 -22.76 4.87 -20.82
C GLN A 331 -22.97 6.27 -20.25
N ASN A 332 -24.23 6.64 -20.02
CA ASN A 332 -24.58 7.82 -19.23
C ASN A 332 -24.34 7.51 -17.76
N CYS A 333 -23.38 8.19 -17.13
CA CYS A 333 -23.08 8.00 -15.71
C CYS A 333 -23.21 9.31 -14.94
N ARG A 334 -23.71 9.24 -13.70
CA ARG A 334 -23.63 10.39 -12.78
C ARG A 334 -22.29 10.35 -12.06
N GLN A 335 -21.50 11.41 -12.21
CA GLN A 335 -20.19 11.55 -11.58
C GLN A 335 -20.22 12.50 -10.38
N THR A 336 -19.33 12.25 -9.43
CA THR A 336 -18.98 13.18 -8.35
C THR A 336 -17.48 13.12 -8.13
N TYR A 337 -16.85 14.22 -7.74
CA TYR A 337 -15.44 14.23 -7.39
C TYR A 337 -15.20 14.82 -6.01
N ARG A 338 -14.05 14.49 -5.42
CA ARG A 338 -13.57 15.07 -4.18
C ARG A 338 -12.09 15.40 -4.28
N VAL A 339 -11.73 16.53 -3.68
CA VAL A 339 -10.37 17.03 -3.54
C VAL A 339 -10.03 17.03 -2.06
N ALA A 340 -8.89 16.47 -1.68
CA ALA A 340 -8.46 16.39 -0.29
C ALA A 340 -6.94 16.38 -0.17
N ASN A 341 -6.42 16.95 0.91
CA ASN A 341 -4.99 16.90 1.26
C ASN A 341 -4.54 15.53 1.81
N THR A 342 -5.49 14.65 2.08
CA THR A 342 -5.29 13.27 2.57
C THR A 342 -6.16 12.34 1.75
N PHE A 343 -5.75 11.08 1.60
CA PHE A 343 -6.50 10.13 0.78
C PHE A 343 -7.92 9.93 1.35
N PRO A 344 -9.00 10.25 0.59
CA PRO A 344 -10.34 10.38 1.16
C PRO A 344 -11.09 9.03 1.32
N TYR A 345 -10.47 8.03 1.95
CA TYR A 345 -11.01 6.66 2.02
C TYR A 345 -12.41 6.56 2.66
N LEU A 346 -12.70 7.29 3.76
CA LEU A 346 -14.07 7.25 4.36
C LEU A 346 -15.15 7.74 3.39
N TRP A 347 -14.81 8.73 2.56
CA TRP A 347 -15.73 9.25 1.56
C TRP A 347 -15.96 8.24 0.45
N ILE A 348 -14.89 7.61 -0.05
CA ILE A 348 -14.96 6.53 -1.03
C ILE A 348 -15.82 5.39 -0.49
N LYS A 349 -15.58 4.95 0.75
CA LYS A 349 -16.36 3.88 1.39
C LYS A 349 -17.84 4.19 1.50
N ARG A 350 -18.20 5.43 1.88
CA ARG A 350 -19.61 5.89 1.90
C ARG A 350 -20.22 5.92 0.50
N LYS A 351 -19.42 6.24 -0.52
CA LYS A 351 -19.85 6.30 -1.93
C LYS A 351 -20.02 4.90 -2.55
N TRP A 352 -19.19 3.93 -2.17
CA TRP A 352 -19.41 2.51 -2.52
C TRP A 352 -20.76 2.01 -2.02
N ALA A 353 -21.15 2.38 -0.79
CA ALA A 353 -22.48 2.02 -0.25
C ALA A 353 -23.67 2.66 -1.01
N LEU A 354 -23.41 3.66 -1.86
CA LEU A 354 -24.42 4.29 -2.73
C LEU A 354 -24.37 3.76 -4.18
N GLY A 355 -23.62 2.68 -4.45
CA GLY A 355 -23.48 2.12 -5.80
C GLY A 355 -22.67 3.01 -6.76
N THR A 356 -21.76 3.82 -6.21
CA THR A 356 -20.81 4.61 -7.01
C THR A 356 -19.38 4.11 -6.79
N TYR A 357 -18.59 4.06 -7.86
CA TYR A 357 -17.26 3.47 -7.87
C TYR A 357 -16.23 4.46 -8.41
N VAL A 358 -14.99 4.37 -7.93
CA VAL A 358 -13.88 5.19 -8.42
C VAL A 358 -13.58 4.81 -9.87
N THR A 359 -13.57 5.81 -10.75
CA THR A 359 -13.29 5.63 -12.19
C THR A 359 -12.03 6.35 -12.64
N ALA A 360 -11.61 7.38 -11.91
CA ALA A 360 -10.35 8.07 -12.16
C ALA A 360 -9.81 8.68 -10.86
N MET A 361 -8.49 8.71 -10.75
CA MET A 361 -7.77 9.35 -9.66
C MET A 361 -6.60 10.14 -10.22
N ALA A 362 -6.27 11.23 -9.56
CA ALA A 362 -5.09 12.01 -9.85
C ALA A 362 -4.57 12.66 -8.57
N THR A 363 -3.38 13.22 -8.68
CA THR A 363 -2.78 14.06 -7.66
C THR A 363 -2.31 15.37 -8.28
N VAL A 364 -2.37 16.44 -7.50
CA VAL A 364 -1.82 17.76 -7.85
C VAL A 364 -1.04 18.25 -6.64
N GLY A 365 0.28 18.25 -6.74
CA GLY A 365 1.16 18.43 -5.58
C GLY A 365 0.88 17.36 -4.51
N GLY A 366 0.47 17.79 -3.32
CA GLY A 366 0.08 16.90 -2.21
C GLY A 366 -1.41 16.54 -2.15
N ASN A 367 -2.25 17.10 -3.03
CA ASN A 367 -3.69 16.90 -2.97
C ASN A 367 -4.13 15.72 -3.86
N TRP A 368 -5.05 14.93 -3.33
CA TRP A 368 -5.75 13.85 -4.02
C TRP A 368 -6.99 14.37 -4.71
N VAL A 369 -7.23 13.87 -5.92
CA VAL A 369 -8.46 14.06 -6.68
C VAL A 369 -9.04 12.70 -6.99
N VAL A 370 -10.24 12.44 -6.48
CA VAL A 370 -10.92 11.15 -6.69
C VAL A 370 -12.24 11.40 -7.39
N ILE A 371 -12.43 10.78 -8.55
CA ILE A 371 -13.66 10.83 -9.33
C ILE A 371 -14.38 9.50 -9.17
N MET A 372 -15.66 9.57 -8.81
CA MET A 372 -16.53 8.42 -8.68
C MET A 372 -17.74 8.54 -9.59
N SER A 373 -18.08 7.46 -10.28
CA SER A 373 -19.18 7.37 -11.23
C SER A 373 -20.18 6.30 -10.80
N SER A 374 -21.45 6.49 -11.19
CA SER A 374 -22.50 5.45 -11.11
C SER A 374 -22.56 4.65 -12.41
N ALA A 375 -23.23 3.50 -12.39
CA ALA A 375 -23.46 2.67 -13.57
C ALA A 375 -22.19 2.28 -14.34
N THR A 376 -21.11 1.96 -13.61
CA THR A 376 -19.80 1.62 -14.18
C THR A 376 -19.65 0.17 -14.60
N GLY A 377 -20.63 -0.69 -14.25
CA GLY A 377 -20.51 -2.14 -14.40
C GLY A 377 -19.48 -2.77 -13.47
N PHE A 378 -19.16 -2.14 -12.33
CA PHE A 378 -18.32 -2.74 -11.28
C PHE A 378 -19.20 -3.29 -10.17
N VAL A 379 -18.88 -4.48 -9.67
CA VAL A 379 -19.59 -5.12 -8.55
C VAL A 379 -18.87 -4.83 -7.24
N HIS A 380 -17.56 -5.05 -7.23
CA HIS A 380 -16.70 -4.86 -6.07
C HIS A 380 -15.52 -3.96 -6.39
N GLN A 381 -15.14 -3.12 -5.43
CA GLN A 381 -13.96 -2.28 -5.53
C GLN A 381 -13.26 -2.17 -4.19
N VAL A 382 -11.93 -2.17 -4.22
CA VAL A 382 -11.05 -2.06 -3.06
C VAL A 382 -9.90 -1.11 -3.37
N VAL A 383 -9.20 -0.66 -2.33
CA VAL A 383 -8.06 0.25 -2.44
C VAL A 383 -6.86 -0.40 -1.77
N GLU A 384 -5.70 -0.30 -2.42
CA GLU A 384 -4.39 -0.47 -1.80
C GLU A 384 -3.72 0.90 -1.65
N LEU A 385 -3.49 1.33 -0.41
CA LEU A 385 -2.80 2.57 -0.06
C LEU A 385 -1.51 2.24 0.69
N ASP A 386 -0.38 2.75 0.20
CA ASP A 386 0.94 2.48 0.77
C ASP A 386 1.86 3.69 0.55
N PHE A 387 2.95 3.79 1.31
CA PHE A 387 4.04 4.74 1.10
C PHE A 387 5.03 4.22 0.02
N GLN A 388 5.05 2.91 -0.20
CA GLN A 388 5.86 2.21 -1.21
C GLN A 388 4.97 1.52 -2.26
N TYR A 389 5.59 0.97 -3.31
CA TYR A 389 4.87 0.15 -4.29
C TYR A 389 4.37 -1.16 -3.64
N PRO A 390 3.05 -1.42 -3.58
CA PRO A 390 2.49 -2.51 -2.77
C PRO A 390 2.51 -3.86 -3.51
N TYR A 391 3.68 -4.45 -3.72
CA TYR A 391 3.85 -5.72 -4.45
C TYR A 391 2.95 -6.85 -3.92
N GLU A 392 2.99 -7.11 -2.61
CA GLU A 392 2.16 -8.15 -1.96
C GLU A 392 0.66 -7.86 -2.12
N GLY A 393 0.26 -6.60 -1.97
CA GLY A 393 -1.14 -6.19 -2.15
C GLY A 393 -1.62 -6.45 -3.58
N ILE A 394 -0.83 -6.08 -4.59
CA ILE A 394 -1.18 -6.31 -6.00
C ILE A 394 -1.35 -7.81 -6.29
N ASP A 395 -0.39 -8.64 -5.87
CA ASP A 395 -0.43 -10.09 -6.08
C ASP A 395 -1.65 -10.74 -5.41
N GLU A 396 -1.93 -10.38 -4.15
CA GLU A 396 -3.09 -10.87 -3.41
C GLU A 396 -4.43 -10.43 -4.03
N ARG A 397 -4.49 -9.22 -4.61
CA ARG A 397 -5.71 -8.75 -5.30
C ARG A 397 -5.92 -9.46 -6.64
N TRP A 398 -4.85 -9.73 -7.40
CA TRP A 398 -4.94 -10.51 -8.63
C TRP A 398 -5.37 -11.95 -8.38
N LYS A 399 -4.83 -12.62 -7.35
CA LYS A 399 -5.30 -13.96 -6.91
C LYS A 399 -6.79 -13.97 -6.54
N GLN A 400 -7.33 -12.84 -6.07
CA GLN A 400 -8.74 -12.67 -5.75
C GLN A 400 -9.61 -12.27 -6.95
N GLY A 401 -9.05 -12.14 -8.15
CA GLY A 401 -9.77 -11.79 -9.39
C GLY A 401 -10.04 -10.30 -9.59
N TYR A 402 -9.37 -9.42 -8.83
CA TYR A 402 -9.48 -7.99 -9.04
C TYR A 402 -8.55 -7.50 -10.14
N PHE A 403 -8.93 -6.42 -10.82
CA PHE A 403 -8.10 -5.71 -11.80
C PHE A 403 -7.79 -4.29 -11.34
N ILE A 404 -6.60 -3.79 -11.63
CA ILE A 404 -6.23 -2.39 -11.38
C ILE A 404 -6.99 -1.51 -12.37
N THR A 405 -7.83 -0.61 -11.86
CA THR A 405 -8.66 0.29 -12.69
C THR A 405 -8.31 1.77 -12.51
N SER A 406 -7.56 2.13 -11.47
CA SER A 406 -7.03 3.47 -11.32
C SER A 406 -5.80 3.48 -10.42
N VAL A 407 -4.85 4.35 -10.71
CA VAL A 407 -3.64 4.53 -9.90
C VAL A 407 -3.31 6.01 -9.83
N ALA A 408 -2.96 6.49 -8.64
CA ALA A 408 -2.48 7.84 -8.43
C ALA A 408 -1.49 7.85 -7.27
N ALA A 409 -0.53 8.78 -7.31
CA ALA A 409 0.50 8.88 -6.29
C ALA A 409 0.79 10.33 -5.95
N THR A 410 0.87 10.63 -4.66
CA THR A 410 1.48 11.86 -4.16
C THR A 410 3.00 11.64 -4.01
N PRO A 411 3.75 12.67 -3.62
CA PRO A 411 5.14 12.48 -3.22
C PRO A 411 5.37 11.51 -2.07
N ASP A 412 4.34 11.16 -1.30
CA ASP A 412 4.45 10.38 -0.07
C ASP A 412 3.69 9.06 -0.08
N GLN A 413 2.64 8.93 -0.90
CA GLN A 413 1.75 7.78 -0.89
C GLN A 413 1.32 7.42 -2.31
N VAL A 414 1.14 6.13 -2.56
CA VAL A 414 0.53 5.59 -3.78
C VAL A 414 -0.78 4.92 -3.42
N ALA A 415 -1.80 5.15 -4.24
CA ALA A 415 -3.10 4.51 -4.15
C ALA A 415 -3.40 3.75 -5.45
N PHE A 416 -3.71 2.47 -5.31
CA PHE A 416 -4.25 1.63 -6.37
C PHE A 416 -5.71 1.34 -6.07
N VAL A 417 -6.55 1.46 -7.08
CA VAL A 417 -7.94 1.03 -7.04
C VAL A 417 -8.07 -0.24 -7.84
N PHE A 418 -8.67 -1.24 -7.22
CA PHE A 418 -8.89 -2.56 -7.76
C PHE A 418 -10.39 -2.82 -7.88
N SER A 419 -10.86 -3.27 -9.04
CA SER A 419 -12.28 -3.50 -9.29
C SER A 419 -12.56 -4.87 -9.90
N ILE A 420 -13.75 -5.41 -9.63
CA ILE A 420 -14.32 -6.60 -10.29
C ILE A 420 -15.49 -6.12 -11.17
N PRO A 421 -15.45 -6.37 -12.49
CA PRO A 421 -16.56 -6.05 -13.39
C PRO A 421 -17.75 -7.02 -13.23
N GLU A 422 -18.94 -6.58 -13.62
CA GLU A 422 -20.20 -7.34 -13.56
C GLU A 422 -20.30 -8.42 -14.65
N GLU A 423 -19.83 -8.10 -15.85
CA GLU A 423 -19.66 -9.07 -16.93
C GLU A 423 -18.21 -9.56 -16.94
N GLU A 424 -17.99 -10.83 -17.30
CA GLU A 424 -16.63 -11.33 -17.52
C GLU A 424 -15.91 -10.38 -18.48
N PRO A 425 -14.73 -9.85 -18.09
CA PRO A 425 -14.09 -8.85 -18.91
C PRO A 425 -13.75 -9.49 -20.26
N VAL A 426 -14.15 -8.82 -21.34
CA VAL A 426 -13.56 -9.02 -22.69
C VAL A 426 -12.03 -8.81 -22.67
N ARG A 427 -11.50 -8.29 -21.57
CA ARG A 427 -10.12 -7.87 -21.37
C ARG A 427 -9.33 -9.00 -20.70
N GLY A 428 -8.14 -9.28 -21.22
CA GLY A 428 -7.25 -10.30 -20.68
C GLY A 428 -6.47 -9.84 -19.44
N PRO A 429 -5.40 -10.55 -19.04
CA PRO A 429 -4.65 -10.28 -17.84
C PRO A 429 -3.94 -8.92 -17.87
N GLN A 430 -3.48 -8.49 -16.68
CA GLN A 430 -2.73 -7.25 -16.50
C GLN A 430 -1.29 -7.53 -16.12
N GLU A 431 -0.38 -6.71 -16.63
CA GLU A 431 1.02 -6.64 -16.19
C GLU A 431 1.28 -5.26 -15.57
N ALA A 432 1.95 -5.22 -14.42
CA ALA A 432 2.31 -3.97 -13.76
C ALA A 432 3.83 -3.84 -13.71
N ALA A 433 4.36 -2.71 -14.14
CA ALA A 433 5.80 -2.45 -14.21
C ALA A 433 6.18 -1.13 -13.54
N GLN A 434 7.37 -1.13 -12.94
CA GLN A 434 7.98 0.04 -12.30
C GLN A 434 9.33 0.36 -12.95
N THR A 435 9.46 1.54 -13.57
CA THR A 435 10.66 1.93 -14.32
C THR A 435 11.16 3.33 -13.92
N SER A 436 12.48 3.55 -13.91
CA SER A 436 13.05 4.87 -13.55
C SER A 436 12.90 5.91 -14.68
N HIS A 437 12.87 5.44 -15.92
CA HIS A 437 12.61 6.24 -17.12
C HIS A 437 11.22 5.93 -17.66
N PHE A 438 10.76 6.75 -18.59
CA PHE A 438 9.50 6.47 -19.29
C PHE A 438 9.59 5.06 -19.93
N PRO A 439 8.56 4.21 -19.81
CA PRO A 439 8.64 2.78 -20.16
C PRO A 439 8.53 2.54 -21.68
N GLU A 440 9.33 3.24 -22.49
CA GLU A 440 9.27 3.15 -23.97
C GLU A 440 9.58 1.73 -24.46
N THR A 441 10.65 1.11 -23.95
CA THR A 441 11.05 -0.25 -24.32
C THR A 441 9.96 -1.26 -23.96
N VAL A 442 9.44 -1.17 -22.74
CA VAL A 442 8.37 -2.06 -22.23
C VAL A 442 7.11 -1.92 -23.09
N VAL A 443 6.75 -0.69 -23.50
CA VAL A 443 5.63 -0.46 -24.42
C VAL A 443 5.89 -1.15 -25.77
N THR A 444 7.05 -0.92 -26.38
CA THR A 444 7.36 -1.48 -27.70
C THR A 444 7.44 -3.01 -27.70
N GLU A 445 7.87 -3.62 -26.60
CA GLU A 445 7.91 -5.08 -26.41
C GLU A 445 6.53 -5.68 -26.09
N SER A 446 5.59 -4.86 -25.62
CA SER A 446 4.24 -5.30 -25.23
C SER A 446 3.24 -5.28 -26.38
N TRP A 447 3.38 -4.36 -27.34
CA TRP A 447 2.47 -4.28 -28.49
C TRP A 447 2.39 -5.58 -29.31
N PRO A 448 3.49 -6.30 -29.64
CA PRO A 448 3.42 -7.57 -30.35
C PRO A 448 2.67 -8.68 -29.59
N ARG A 449 2.56 -8.54 -28.25
CA ARG A 449 1.84 -9.45 -27.37
C ARG A 449 0.37 -9.06 -27.17
N ASN A 450 -0.12 -8.03 -27.87
CA ASN A 450 -1.44 -7.41 -27.66
C ASN A 450 -1.65 -6.80 -26.26
N TYR A 451 -0.56 -6.43 -25.58
CA TYR A 451 -0.59 -5.69 -24.33
C TYR A 451 -0.44 -4.19 -24.61
N TYR A 452 -1.39 -3.41 -24.12
CA TYR A 452 -1.44 -1.97 -24.32
C TYR A 452 -1.36 -1.23 -22.99
N LEU A 453 -0.72 -0.06 -23.00
CA LEU A 453 -0.61 0.78 -21.80
C LEU A 453 -1.99 1.33 -21.44
N SER A 454 -2.53 0.92 -20.29
CA SER A 454 -3.89 1.27 -19.85
C SER A 454 -3.91 2.39 -18.82
N LEU A 455 -2.97 2.35 -17.87
CA LEU A 455 -2.83 3.35 -16.81
C LEU A 455 -1.36 3.74 -16.67
N LEU A 456 -1.16 5.02 -16.39
CA LEU A 456 0.16 5.59 -16.20
C LEU A 456 0.13 6.53 -15.00
N CYS A 457 1.11 6.41 -14.12
CA CYS A 457 1.31 7.30 -12.99
C CYS A 457 2.82 7.54 -12.80
N TYR A 458 3.18 8.72 -12.30
CA TYR A 458 4.54 9.03 -11.91
C TYR A 458 4.57 9.26 -10.40
N SER A 459 5.38 8.47 -9.70
CA SER A 459 5.44 8.47 -8.25
C SER A 459 6.84 8.80 -7.75
N ARG A 460 6.88 9.46 -6.58
CA ARG A 460 8.01 9.39 -5.65
C ARG A 460 7.60 8.37 -4.58
N PRO A 461 7.77 7.06 -4.77
CA PRO A 461 7.63 6.18 -3.62
C PRO A 461 8.72 6.59 -2.63
N VAL A 462 8.30 7.13 -1.48
CA VAL A 462 9.22 7.57 -0.43
C VAL A 462 9.35 6.44 0.58
N LEU A 463 10.61 6.04 0.76
CA LEU A 463 11.17 5.27 1.87
C LEU A 463 10.64 3.86 2.07
#